data_AF-A0A970QSP3-F1
#
_entry.id   AF-A0A970QSP3-F1
#
_cell.length_a   1.000
_cell.length_b   1.000
_cell.length_c   1.000
_cell.angle_alpha   90.00
_cell.angle_beta   90.00
_cell.angle_gamma   90.00
#
_symmetry.space_group_name_H-M   'P 1'
#
loop_
_entity.id
_entity.type
_entity.pdbx_description
1 polymer ?
#
loop_
_entity_poly.entity_id
_entity_poly.type
_entity_poly.pdbx_seq_one_letter_code
_entity_poly.pdbx_strand_id
1 'polypeptide(L)' 'YVFCNRRKDKIKCLYWDHNGFWLLQRQLEQGKFDWPEDENDTITIGYRELRWLLDGLSIKQNKAFKQLSYSTII' A
#
# COMPACT_ATOMS: atom_id res chain seq x y z
N TYR A 1 -5.77 2.66 9.24
CA TYR A 1 -6.48 2.63 7.95
C TYR A 1 -5.79 3.55 6.97
N VAL A 2 -5.68 3.15 5.70
CA VAL A 2 -5.12 3.99 4.63
C VAL A 2 -6.15 4.09 3.52
N PHE A 3 -6.39 5.29 3.01
CA PHE A 3 -7.35 5.54 1.94
C PHE A 3 -6.85 6.59 0.97
N CYS A 4 -7.36 6.56 -0.25
CA CYS A 4 -6.97 7.44 -1.34
C CYS A 4 -8.15 8.27 -1.81
N ASN A 5 -7.89 9.48 -2.27
CA ASN A 5 -8.94 10.31 -2.84
C ASN A 5 -9.30 9.86 -4.26
N ARG A 6 -10.44 10.35 -4.79
CA ARG A 6 -10.92 10.00 -6.14
C ARG A 6 -9.91 10.33 -7.26
N ARG A 7 -9.10 11.38 -7.10
CA ARG A 7 -8.08 11.76 -8.10
C ARG A 7 -6.83 10.88 -8.05
N LYS A 8 -6.69 10.06 -7.00
CA LYS A 8 -5.53 9.23 -6.69
C LYS A 8 -4.23 10.01 -6.51
N ASP A 9 -4.30 11.29 -6.17
CA ASP A 9 -3.14 12.17 -5.95
C ASP A 9 -2.89 12.43 -4.45
N LYS A 10 -3.77 11.95 -3.56
CA LYS A 10 -3.63 12.08 -2.10
C LYS A 10 -3.90 10.77 -1.39
N ILE A 11 -2.97 10.39 -0.50
CA ILE A 11 -3.13 9.30 0.46
C ILE A 11 -3.35 9.90 1.85
N LYS A 12 -4.29 9.30 2.58
CA LYS A 12 -4.59 9.60 3.98
C LYS A 12 -4.41 8.35 4.83
N CYS A 13 -3.61 8.46 5.87
CA CYS A 13 -3.39 7.42 6.86
C CYS A 13 -4.05 7.85 8.17
N LEU A 14 -5.03 7.08 8.61
CA LEU A 14 -5.74 7.25 9.86
C LEU A 14 -5.21 6.24 10.87
N TYR A 15 -4.66 6.75 11.96
CA TYR A 15 -4.13 5.98 13.09
C TYR A 15 -4.93 6.35 14.34
N TRP A 16 -5.66 5.39 14.91
CA TRP A 16 -6.44 5.59 16.13
C TRP A 16 -5.53 5.54 17.36
N ASP A 17 -5.72 6.49 18.28
CA ASP A 17 -4.97 6.61 19.52
C ASP A 17 -5.89 7.10 20.65
N HIS A 18 -6.03 6.30 21.71
CA HIS A 18 -6.88 6.52 22.89
C HIS A 18 -8.29 7.05 22.57
N ASN A 19 -8.48 8.37 22.57
CA ASN A 19 -9.76 9.07 22.40
C ASN A 19 -9.88 9.80 21.04
N GLY A 20 -8.96 9.57 20.12
CA GLY A 20 -8.95 10.25 18.83
C GLY A 20 -8.21 9.49 17.75
N PHE A 21 -7.98 10.17 16.64
CA PHE A 21 -7.15 9.63 15.58
C PHE A 21 -6.19 10.70 15.05
N TRP A 22 -5.02 10.24 14.68
CA TRP A 22 -4.06 10.97 13.89
C TRP A 22 -4.38 10.77 12.41
N LEU A 23 -4.42 11.87 11.67
CA LEU A 23 -4.59 11.85 10.22
C LEU A 23 -3.32 12.40 9.57
N LEU A 24 -2.53 11.51 8.97
CA LEU A 24 -1.41 11.89 8.12
C LEU A 24 -1.91 11.96 6.67
N GLN A 25 -1.64 13.07 5.98
CA GLN A 25 -1.97 13.23 4.57
C GLN A 25 -0.70 13.48 3.76
N ARG A 26 -0.56 12.76 2.65
CA ARG A 26 0.46 13.00 1.63
C ARG A 26 -0.21 13.34 0.31
N GLN A 27 0.24 14.42 -0.32
CA GLN A 27 -0.18 14.83 -1.65
C GLN A 27 1.00 14.71 -2.62
N LEU A 28 0.73 14.26 -3.83
CA LEU A 28 1.67 14.35 -4.94
C LEU A 28 1.50 15.69 -5.64
N GLU A 29 2.61 16.38 -5.90
CA GLU A 29 2.62 17.58 -6.74
C GLU A 29 2.37 17.24 -8.21
N GLN A 30 2.74 16.03 -8.63
CA GLN A 30 2.53 15.51 -9.98
C GLN A 30 2.30 14.00 -9.96
N GLY A 31 1.40 13.52 -10.82
CA GLY A 31 1.12 12.09 -10.99
C GLY A 31 0.00 11.55 -10.10
N LYS A 32 -0.08 10.23 -10.01
CA LYS A 32 -1.09 9.49 -9.24
C LYS A 32 -0.46 8.28 -8.57
N PHE A 33 -0.98 7.89 -7.42
CA PHE A 33 -0.68 6.62 -6.77
C PHE A 33 -1.29 5.46 -7.57
N ASP A 34 -0.56 4.36 -7.66
CA ASP A 34 -1.10 3.09 -8.18
C ASP A 34 -1.98 2.42 -7.12
N TRP A 35 -3.12 3.06 -6.86
CA TRP A 35 -4.07 2.60 -5.85
C TRP A 35 -4.76 1.32 -6.35
N PRO A 36 -4.71 0.23 -5.58
CA PRO A 36 -5.30 -1.05 -5.97
C PRO A 36 -6.82 -0.89 -6.13
N GLU A 37 -7.30 -1.25 -7.31
CA GLU A 37 -8.73 -1.50 -7.54
C GLU A 37 -8.93 -2.99 -7.29
N ASP A 38 -9.49 -3.32 -6.12
CA ASP A 38 -9.89 -4.68 -5.77
C ASP A 38 -11.41 -4.72 -5.66
N GLU A 39 -12.03 -5.87 -5.92
CA GLU A 39 -13.49 -6.04 -5.81
C GLU A 39 -13.95 -5.93 -4.35
N ASN A 40 -13.02 -6.10 -3.42
CA ASN A 40 -13.25 -5.92 -2.00
C ASN A 40 -13.00 -4.45 -1.59
N ASP A 41 -13.92 -3.89 -0.79
CA ASP A 41 -13.85 -2.51 -0.29
C ASP A 41 -12.59 -2.20 0.54
N THR A 42 -11.88 -3.22 1.05
CA THR A 42 -10.67 -3.05 1.86
C THR A 42 -9.71 -4.22 1.68
N ILE A 43 -8.42 -3.89 1.57
CA ILE A 43 -7.32 -4.87 1.55
C ILE A 43 -6.40 -4.68 2.75
N THR A 44 -5.84 -5.76 3.26
CA THR A 44 -4.79 -5.72 4.27
C THR A 44 -3.44 -5.83 3.58
N ILE A 45 -2.54 -4.88 3.85
CA ILE A 45 -1.19 -4.85 3.29
C ILE A 45 -0.15 -4.74 4.41
N GLY A 46 1.03 -5.31 4.17
CA GLY A 46 2.18 -5.16 5.05
C GLY A 46 2.90 -3.83 4.86
N TYR A 47 3.87 -3.56 5.74
CA TYR A 47 4.69 -2.35 5.69
C TYR A 47 5.41 -2.16 4.34
N ARG A 48 5.93 -3.25 3.76
CA ARG A 48 6.68 -3.20 2.50
C ARG A 48 5.79 -2.79 1.32
N GLU A 49 4.57 -3.30 1.27
CA GLU A 49 3.59 -2.95 0.23
C GLU A 49 3.12 -1.51 0.38
N LEU A 50 2.90 -1.05 1.61
CA LEU A 50 2.62 0.37 1.87
C LEU A 50 3.76 1.26 1.38
N ARG A 51 5.02 0.86 1.62
CA ARG A 51 6.18 1.61 1.13
C ARG A 51 6.22 1.67 -0.39
N TRP A 52 5.99 0.54 -1.08
CA TRP A 52 5.88 0.53 -2.54
C TRP A 52 4.82 1.50 -3.05
N LEU A 53 3.63 1.48 -2.45
CA LEU A 53 2.57 2.42 -2.80
C LEU A 53 3.00 3.88 -2.63
N LEU A 54 3.68 4.19 -1.52
CA LEU A 54 4.21 5.52 -1.22
C LEU A 54 5.35 5.96 -2.16
N ASP A 55 6.04 5.00 -2.77
CA ASP A 55 7.08 5.21 -3.79
C ASP A 55 6.51 5.22 -5.22
N GLY A 56 5.18 5.06 -5.37
CA GLY A 56 4.50 5.06 -6.67
C GLY A 56 4.53 3.72 -7.41
N LEU A 57 4.90 2.64 -6.72
CA LEU A 57 4.93 1.28 -7.25
C LEU A 57 3.62 0.55 -6.95
N SER A 58 3.30 -0.44 -7.79
CA SER A 58 2.17 -1.33 -7.54
C SER A 58 2.37 -2.16 -6.27
N ILE A 59 1.31 -2.34 -5.48
CA ILE A 59 1.37 -3.28 -4.36
C ILE A 59 1.38 -4.75 -4.85
N LYS A 60 0.84 -5.00 -6.06
CA LYS A 60 0.84 -6.33 -6.70
C LYS A 60 2.12 -6.52 -7.50
N GLN A 61 3.11 -7.17 -6.90
CA GLN A 61 4.41 -7.41 -7.52
C GLN A 61 4.44 -8.71 -8.35
N ASN A 62 3.68 -8.73 -9.45
CA ASN A 62 3.53 -9.93 -10.30
C ASN A 62 4.84 -10.42 -10.93
N LYS A 63 5.87 -9.56 -11.02
CA LYS A 63 7.19 -9.87 -11.58
C LYS A 63 8.28 -10.12 -10.54
N ALA A 64 7.95 -10.06 -9.24
CA ALA A 64 8.95 -10.30 -8.20
C ALA A 64 9.43 -11.76 -8.20
N PHE A 65 10.72 -11.95 -7.92
CA PHE A 65 11.29 -13.28 -7.76
C PHE A 65 10.60 -14.02 -6.63
N LYS A 66 10.15 -15.24 -6.92
CA LYS A 66 9.59 -16.13 -5.91
C LYS A 66 10.73 -16.79 -5.16
N GLN A 67 10.55 -17.00 -3.86
CA GLN A 67 11.51 -17.74 -3.05
C GLN A 67 11.62 -19.18 -3.59
N LEU A 68 12.84 -19.63 -3.88
CA LEU A 68 13.10 -21.00 -4.29
C LEU A 68 13.23 -21.86 -3.04
N SER A 69 12.36 -22.86 -2.90
CA SER A 69 12.48 -23.89 -1.87
C SER A 69 13.39 -25.00 -2.39
N TYR A 70 14.63 -25.04 -1.91
CA TYR A 70 15.53 -26.16 -2.20
C TYR A 70 15.33 -27.23 -1.13
N SER A 71 14.90 -28.43 -1.51
CA SER A 71 14.99 -29.61 -0.65
C SER A 71 16.39 -30.21 -0.82
N THR A 72 17.19 -30.17 0.23
CA THR A 72 18.49 -30.86 0.22
C THR A 72 18.20 -32.35 0.24
N ILE A 73 18.63 -33.06 -0.81
CA ILE A 73 18.72 -34.52 -0.81
C ILE A 73 20.08 -34.83 -0.19
N ILE A 74 20.08 -35.30 1.05
CA ILE A 74 21.24 -35.96 1.68
C ILE A 74 21.03 -37.46 1.52
#